data_AF-A0A7C2LAF0-F1
#
_entry.id   AF-A0A7C2LAF0-F1
#
_cell.length_a   1.000
_cell.length_b   1.000
_cell.length_c   1.000
_cell.angle_alpha   90.00
_cell.angle_beta   90.00
_cell.angle_gamma   90.00
#
_symmetry.space_group_name_H-M   'P 1'
#
loop_
_entity.id
_entity.type
_entity.pdbx_description
1 polymer ?
#
loop_
_entity_poly.entity_id
_entity_poly.type
_entity_poly.pdbx_seq_one_letter_code
_entity_poly.pdbx_strand_id
1 'polypeptide(L)'
;MRSAWIVALILWFSMPPPALPRQDVTAPLAPEDRAWVEETLRQMTLEEKIGQMLVPAMAPVFMNRESEEFRRIERNIVEFHVGGYHVFGGDPVALAALLNRVQRLA
;
A
#
# COMPACT_ATOMS: atom_id res chain seq x y z
N MET A 1 -45.55 12.65 -2.69
CA MET A 1 -44.32 12.72 -1.86
C MET A 1 -43.39 11.52 -2.01
N ARG A 2 -43.86 10.30 -2.34
CA ARG A 2 -42.99 9.09 -2.47
C ARG A 2 -42.21 9.02 -3.79
N SER A 3 -42.69 9.68 -4.86
CA SER A 3 -42.06 9.71 -6.18
C SER A 3 -40.82 10.61 -6.29
N ALA A 4 -40.71 11.65 -5.47
CA ALA A 4 -39.59 12.59 -5.49
C ALA A 4 -38.25 11.93 -5.10
N TRP A 5 -38.29 10.94 -4.21
CA TRP A 5 -37.10 10.20 -3.74
C TRP A 5 -36.52 9.28 -4.81
N ILE A 6 -37.37 8.71 -5.67
CA ILE A 6 -36.94 7.83 -6.77
C ILE A 6 -36.21 8.64 -7.83
N VAL A 7 -36.72 9.84 -8.15
CA VAL A 7 -36.06 10.75 -9.11
C VAL A 7 -34.72 11.26 -8.56
N ALA A 8 -34.65 11.58 -7.26
CA ALA A 8 -33.40 11.99 -6.62
C ALA A 8 -32.32 10.88 -6.63
N LEU A 9 -32.73 9.61 -6.43
CA LEU A 9 -31.82 8.46 -6.51
C LEU A 9 -31.29 8.20 -7.93
N ILE A 10 -32.13 8.36 -8.95
CA ILE A 10 -31.73 8.21 -10.36
C ILE A 10 -30.74 9.32 -10.77
N LEU A 11 -30.97 10.55 -10.30
CA LEU A 11 -30.08 11.68 -10.55
C LEU A 11 -28.72 11.50 -9.86
N TRP A 12 -28.69 10.93 -8.65
CA TRP A 12 -27.44 10.63 -7.94
C TRP A 12 -26.61 9.56 -8.68
N PHE A 13 -27.27 8.52 -9.22
CA PHE A 13 -26.60 7.46 -9.99
C PHE A 13 -26.12 7.91 -11.38
N SER A 14 -26.72 8.96 -11.94
CA SER A 14 -26.33 9.53 -13.24
C SER A 14 -25.20 10.55 -13.12
N MET A 15 -24.76 10.90 -11.91
CA MET A 15 -23.60 11.75 -11.73
C MET A 15 -22.35 10.92 -12.05
N PRO A 16 -21.57 11.28 -13.09
CA PRO A 16 -20.33 10.57 -13.37
C PRO A 16 -19.46 10.62 -12.10
N PRO A 17 -18.80 9.52 -11.72
CA PRO A 17 -17.88 9.54 -10.59
C PRO A 17 -16.93 10.71 -10.81
N PRO A 18 -16.63 11.52 -9.77
CA PRO A 18 -15.66 12.59 -9.91
C PRO A 18 -14.41 11.98 -10.52
N ALA A 19 -13.95 12.55 -11.64
CA ALA A 19 -12.71 12.13 -12.23
C ALA A 19 -11.65 12.23 -11.13
N LEU A 20 -11.02 11.10 -10.79
CA LEU A 20 -9.97 11.11 -9.79
C LEU A 20 -8.94 12.14 -10.25
N PRO A 21 -8.58 13.12 -9.40
CA PRO A 21 -7.61 14.12 -9.79
C PRO A 21 -6.37 13.38 -10.28
N ARG A 22 -5.93 13.69 -11.50
CA ARG A 22 -4.68 13.16 -12.02
C ARG A 22 -3.59 13.56 -11.03
N GLN A 23 -2.96 12.59 -10.38
CA GLN A 23 -1.83 12.89 -9.52
C GLN A 23 -0.73 13.48 -10.37
N ASP A 24 -0.50 14.78 -10.21
CA ASP A 24 0.65 15.44 -10.79
C ASP A 24 1.86 15.07 -9.94
N VAL A 25 2.63 14.08 -10.41
CA VAL A 25 3.85 13.61 -9.76
C VAL A 25 4.96 14.67 -9.71
N THR A 26 4.77 15.81 -10.37
CA THR A 26 5.70 16.94 -10.35
C THR A 26 5.26 18.07 -9.40
N ALA A 27 4.01 18.03 -8.91
CA ALA A 27 3.55 19.00 -7.94
C ALA A 27 4.31 18.83 -6.61
N PRO A 28 4.70 19.93 -5.94
CA PRO A 28 5.27 19.85 -4.60
C PRO A 28 4.30 19.18 -3.62
N LEU A 29 4.84 18.44 -2.67
CA LEU A 29 4.07 17.91 -1.54
C LEU A 29 3.41 19.05 -0.76
N ALA A 30 2.23 18.79 -0.19
CA ALA A 30 1.63 19.68 0.78
C ALA A 30 2.60 19.90 1.95
N PRO A 31 2.61 21.09 2.59
CA PRO A 31 3.50 21.36 3.72
C PRO A 31 3.43 20.31 4.82
N GLU A 32 2.24 19.77 5.08
CA GLU A 32 1.98 18.74 6.08
C GLU A 32 2.61 17.40 5.71
N ASP A 33 2.47 16.98 4.44
CA ASP A 33 3.08 15.75 3.93
C ASP A 33 4.60 15.84 3.95
N ARG A 34 5.16 16.99 3.54
CA ARG A 34 6.60 17.24 3.59
C ARG A 34 7.11 17.18 5.04
N ALA A 35 6.40 17.80 5.98
CA ALA A 35 6.77 17.75 7.39
C ALA A 35 6.76 16.31 7.93
N TRP A 36 5.76 15.51 7.55
CA TRP A 36 5.70 14.09 7.92
C TRP A 36 6.87 13.28 7.36
N VAL A 37 7.25 13.49 6.08
CA VAL A 37 8.42 12.82 5.47
C VAL A 37 9.69 13.17 6.22
N GLU A 38 9.95 14.46 6.46
CA GLU A 38 11.16 14.93 7.14
C GLU A 38 11.23 14.43 8.59
N GLU A 39 10.11 14.42 9.30
CA GLU A 39 10.02 13.88 10.66
C GLU A 39 10.32 12.39 10.68
N THR A 40 9.68 11.62 9.80
CA THR A 40 9.87 10.17 9.69
C THR A 40 11.33 9.83 9.39
N LEU A 41 11.92 10.47 8.36
CA LEU A 41 13.33 10.24 8.01
C LEU A 41 14.29 10.65 9.12
N ARG A 42 13.97 11.66 9.93
CA ARG A 42 14.81 12.07 11.06
C ARG A 42 14.81 11.04 12.19
N GLN A 43 13.71 10.32 12.37
CA GLN A 43 13.57 9.30 13.41
C GLN A 43 14.24 7.96 13.06
N MET A 44 14.53 7.73 11.78
CA MET A 44 15.14 6.49 11.30
C MET A 44 16.66 6.45 11.48
N THR A 45 17.15 5.30 11.90
CA THR A 45 18.56 4.86 11.82
C THR A 45 19.04 4.79 10.37
N LEU A 46 20.36 4.67 10.18
CA LEU A 46 20.93 4.51 8.84
C LEU A 46 20.49 3.17 8.21
N GLU A 47 20.45 2.12 9.01
CA GLU A 47 20.03 0.78 8.63
C GLU A 47 18.58 0.77 8.12
N GLU A 48 17.66 1.42 8.84
CA GLU A 48 16.27 1.56 8.41
C GLU A 48 16.16 2.34 7.09
N LYS A 49 16.95 3.41 6.91
CA LYS A 49 16.98 4.18 5.64
C LYS A 49 17.48 3.34 4.48
N ILE A 50 18.50 2.52 4.71
CA ILE A 50 18.98 1.57 3.71
C ILE A 50 17.89 0.54 3.38
N GLY A 51 17.21 0.02 4.41
CA GLY A 51 16.06 -0.87 4.27
C GLY A 51 14.99 -0.31 3.33
N GLN A 52 14.61 0.96 3.52
CA GLN A 52 13.62 1.62 2.67
C GLN A 52 13.99 1.69 1.17
N MET A 53 15.28 1.57 0.84
CA MET A 53 15.75 1.52 -0.56
C MET A 53 15.69 0.12 -1.19
N LEU A 54 15.39 -0.91 -0.41
CA LEU A 54 15.34 -2.30 -0.86
C LEU A 54 13.92 -2.71 -1.23
N VAL A 55 13.76 -3.26 -2.44
CA VAL A 55 12.48 -3.80 -2.94
C VAL A 55 12.69 -5.22 -3.49
N PRO A 56 12.76 -6.24 -2.62
CA PRO A 56 12.91 -7.63 -3.06
C PRO A 56 11.67 -8.14 -3.80
N ALA A 57 11.83 -9.20 -4.58
CA ALA A 57 10.70 -9.86 -5.24
C ALA A 57 10.02 -10.89 -4.33
N MET A 58 8.70 -11.03 -4.47
CA MET A 58 7.93 -12.16 -3.94
C MET A 58 6.94 -12.71 -4.97
N ALA A 59 6.60 -14.00 -4.83
CA ALA A 59 5.56 -14.64 -5.62
C ALA A 59 4.20 -14.56 -4.89
N PRO A 60 3.08 -14.23 -5.58
CA PRO A 60 1.75 -14.10 -4.99
C PRO A 60 1.07 -15.46 -4.90
N VAL A 61 1.69 -16.38 -4.18
CA VAL A 61 1.12 -17.71 -3.89
C VAL A 61 0.68 -17.76 -2.44
N PHE A 62 -0.27 -18.65 -2.13
CA PHE A 62 -0.54 -18.98 -0.74
C PHE A 62 0.74 -19.52 -0.09
N MET A 63 1.26 -18.82 0.92
CA MET A 63 2.44 -19.24 1.67
C MET A 63 2.03 -19.76 3.05
N ASN A 64 2.48 -20.97 3.36
CA ASN A 64 2.49 -21.47 4.72
C ASN A 64 3.37 -20.55 5.58
N ARG A 65 2.90 -20.19 6.78
CA ARG A 65 3.63 -19.33 7.73
C ARG A 65 4.94 -19.94 8.19
N GLU A 66 5.02 -21.26 8.19
CA GLU A 66 6.23 -21.99 8.58
C GLU A 66 7.20 -22.21 7.41
N SER A 67 6.78 -21.84 6.19
CA SER A 67 7.62 -21.98 5.01
C SER A 67 8.86 -21.10 5.12
N GLU A 68 9.95 -21.54 4.50
CA GLU A 68 11.20 -20.79 4.48
C GLU A 68 11.02 -19.44 3.76
N GLU A 69 10.21 -19.43 2.71
CA GLU A 69 9.89 -18.23 1.95
C GLU A 69 9.19 -17.18 2.81
N PHE A 70 8.19 -17.58 3.61
CA PHE A 70 7.50 -16.66 4.50
C PHE A 70 8.44 -16.12 5.59
N ARG A 71 9.24 -17.00 6.22
CA ARG A 71 10.22 -16.58 7.23
C ARG A 71 11.29 -15.64 6.68
N ARG A 72 11.68 -15.80 5.40
CA ARG A 72 12.57 -14.86 4.71
C ARG A 72 11.90 -13.50 4.52
N ILE A 73 10.62 -13.46 4.15
CA ILE A 73 9.87 -12.21 4.00
C ILE A 73 9.73 -11.50 5.35
N GLU A 74 9.35 -12.23 6.39
CA GLU A 74 9.25 -11.71 7.75
C GLU A 74 10.57 -11.12 8.23
N ARG A 75 11.68 -11.85 8.08
CA ARG A 75 13.02 -11.35 8.42
C ARG A 75 13.36 -10.06 7.66
N ASN A 76 13.11 -10.02 6.36
CA ASN A 76 13.40 -8.83 5.57
C ASN A 76 12.63 -7.60 6.07
N ILE A 77 11.38 -7.78 6.51
CA ILE A 77 10.55 -6.68 7.03
C ILE A 77 11.00 -6.27 8.43
N VAL A 78 11.13 -7.23 9.35
CA VAL A 78 11.33 -6.96 10.77
C VAL A 78 12.79 -6.63 11.09
N GLU A 79 13.75 -7.32 10.48
CA GLU A 79 15.19 -7.14 10.76
C GLU A 79 15.87 -6.17 9.78
N PHE A 80 15.47 -6.19 8.50
CA PHE A 80 16.12 -5.37 7.46
C PHE A 80 15.29 -4.16 7.02
N HIS A 81 14.10 -3.96 7.59
CA HIS A 81 13.26 -2.77 7.37
C HIS A 81 13.01 -2.47 5.88
N VAL A 82 12.84 -3.50 5.05
CA VAL A 82 12.69 -3.32 3.60
C VAL A 82 11.50 -2.40 3.26
N GLY A 83 11.71 -1.45 2.35
CA GLY A 83 10.71 -0.43 2.01
C GLY A 83 9.54 -0.96 1.18
N GLY A 84 9.71 -2.10 0.51
CA GLY A 84 8.62 -2.69 -0.24
C GLY A 84 8.94 -4.05 -0.84
N TYR A 85 7.97 -4.59 -1.57
CA TYR A 85 8.09 -5.84 -2.31
C TYR A 85 7.55 -5.68 -3.72
N HIS A 86 8.31 -6.20 -4.69
CA HIS A 86 7.84 -6.36 -6.06
C HIS A 86 7.12 -7.70 -6.21
N VAL A 87 5.92 -7.69 -6.78
CA VAL A 87 5.12 -8.89 -7.00
C VAL A 87 5.03 -9.16 -8.49
N PHE A 88 5.49 -10.34 -8.92
CA PHE A 88 5.20 -10.85 -10.25
C PHE A 88 3.80 -11.45 -10.26
N GLY A 89 2.98 -11.24 -11.29
CA GLY A 89 1.53 -11.54 -11.30
C GLY A 89 1.10 -12.91 -10.75
N GLY A 90 -0.21 -13.09 -10.52
CA GLY A 90 -0.77 -14.35 -10.01
C GLY A 90 -2.18 -14.14 -9.47
N ASP A 91 -2.57 -14.92 -8.47
CA ASP A 91 -3.92 -14.83 -7.88
C ASP A 91 -4.07 -13.56 -7.03
N PRO A 92 -4.95 -12.62 -7.41
CA PRO A 92 -5.16 -11.38 -6.66
C PRO A 92 -5.70 -11.63 -5.23
N VAL A 93 -6.42 -12.73 -4.99
CA VAL A 93 -6.95 -13.04 -3.66
C VAL A 93 -5.83 -13.51 -2.74
N ALA A 94 -5.00 -14.45 -3.19
CA ALA A 94 -3.79 -14.87 -2.47
C ALA A 94 -2.86 -13.68 -2.21
N LEU A 95 -2.68 -12.79 -3.19
CA LEU A 95 -1.89 -11.58 -3.03
C LEU A 95 -2.46 -10.65 -1.95
N ALA A 96 -3.76 -10.36 -1.97
CA ALA A 96 -4.39 -9.50 -0.97
C ALA A 96 -4.24 -10.08 0.45
N ALA A 97 -4.39 -11.40 0.60
CA ALA A 97 -4.20 -12.07 1.88
C ALA A 97 -2.74 -11.99 2.37
N LEU A 98 -1.77 -12.17 1.47
CA LEU A 98 -0.35 -12.04 1.78
C LEU A 98 0.02 -10.59 2.12
N LEU A 99 -0.40 -9.60 1.32
CA LEU A 99 -0.16 -8.18 1.55
C LEU A 99 -0.66 -7.74 2.93
N ASN A 100 -1.92 -8.05 3.24
CA ASN A 100 -2.50 -7.72 4.55
C ASN A 100 -1.73 -8.36 5.70
N ARG A 101 -1.15 -9.55 5.48
CA ARG A 101 -0.34 -10.22 6.49
C ARG A 101 1.01 -9.54 6.70
N VAL A 102 1.74 -9.28 5.63
CA VAL A 102 3.10 -8.72 5.72
C VAL A 102 3.09 -7.27 6.19
N GLN A 103 2.05 -6.50 5.87
CA GLN A 103 1.87 -5.12 6.38
C GLN A 103 1.63 -5.06 7.90
N ARG A 104 1.18 -6.14 8.54
CA ARG A 104 1.04 -6.20 10.01
C ARG A 104 2.34 -6.53 10.74
N LEU A 105 3.40 -6.88 10.01
CA LEU A 105 4.73 -7.13 10.58
C LEU A 105 5.54 -5.84 10.71
N ALA A 106 5.15 -4.79 10.01
CA ALA A 106 5.75 -3.46 10.04
C ALA A 106 5.07 -2.54 11.06
#